data_AF-A0A932LWA0-F1
#
_entry.id   AF-A0A932LWA0-F1
#
_cell.length_a   1.000
_cell.length_b   1.000
_cell.length_c   1.000
_cell.angle_alpha   90.00
_cell.angle_beta   90.00
_cell.angle_gamma   90.00
#
_symmetry.space_group_name_H-M   'P 1'
#
loop_
_entity.id
_entity.type
_entity.pdbx_description
1 polymer ?
#
loop_
_entity_poly.entity_id
_entity_poly.type
_entity_poly.pdbx_seq_one_letter_code
_entity_poly.pdbx_strand_id
1 'polypeptide(L)'
;MHEPVQVGKGEARRSQAPLPWKEQAQPSPCRYFPPFPALPTTLVELELLLGGQSLDLAKIVSVVRGDPGFAAEMIRLARSYEDQRPLSLETCLIHLGTRTLRRAARMVPVWTQPLSEAEVWKLRWRLRRTRFVALAAETISIQLGDLSPETAYMAGLLHDLPALVCLSDNCNCSLKDIAPSRENWNLPDYLVESMRWHRQPVQAAPQHLQTVRRVAVAREWVNKLQTTSADRPAALDQLVADNLLWQHLPNKMEVLQKLANKVDEWQHAYSG
;
A
#
# COMPACT_ATOMS: atom_id res chain seq x y z
N MET A 1 5.40 -63.02 55.44
CA MET A 1 5.04 -63.40 54.06
C MET A 1 5.03 -62.13 53.25
N HIS A 2 6.08 -61.97 52.45
CA HIS A 2 6.28 -60.86 51.52
C HIS A 2 5.70 -61.22 50.15
N GLU A 3 5.57 -60.18 49.32
CA GLU A 3 5.27 -60.11 47.86
C GLU A 3 3.82 -59.93 47.40
N PRO A 4 3.58 -59.26 46.24
CA PRO A 4 4.38 -58.22 45.60
C PRO A 4 3.56 -56.99 45.14
N VAL A 5 4.24 -55.86 44.98
CA VAL A 5 3.72 -54.64 44.34
C VAL A 5 3.71 -54.84 42.83
N GLN A 6 2.52 -54.80 42.22
CA GLN A 6 2.33 -54.78 40.77
C GLN A 6 2.43 -53.35 40.24
N VAL A 7 3.42 -53.14 39.36
CA VAL A 7 3.68 -51.89 38.63
C VAL A 7 2.68 -51.77 37.48
N GLY A 8 1.65 -50.94 37.67
CA GLY A 8 0.75 -50.52 36.60
C GLY A 8 1.37 -49.37 35.81
N LYS A 9 1.66 -49.62 34.52
CA LYS A 9 2.20 -48.64 33.56
C LYS A 9 1.30 -47.40 33.48
N GLY A 10 1.80 -46.26 33.93
CA GLY A 10 1.18 -44.96 33.72
C GLY A 10 1.24 -44.55 32.25
N GLU A 11 0.13 -44.69 31.53
CA GLU A 11 -0.07 -43.95 30.29
C GLU A 11 -0.27 -42.47 30.64
N ALA A 12 0.78 -41.69 30.40
CA ALA A 12 0.75 -40.24 30.53
C ALA A 12 -0.27 -39.66 29.54
N ARG A 13 -1.49 -39.35 30.02
CA ARG A 13 -2.37 -38.37 29.38
C ARG A 13 -1.62 -37.05 29.33
N ARG A 14 -1.01 -36.75 28.18
CA ARG A 14 -0.48 -35.42 27.87
C ARG A 14 -1.66 -34.46 27.89
N SER A 15 -1.82 -33.75 29.01
CA SER A 15 -2.59 -32.51 29.06
C SER A 15 -1.96 -31.56 28.04
N GLN A 16 -2.64 -31.32 26.92
CA GLN A 16 -2.29 -30.26 26.01
C GLN A 16 -2.52 -28.94 26.74
N ALA A 17 -1.48 -28.42 27.39
CA ALA A 17 -1.43 -27.02 27.77
C ALA A 17 -1.61 -26.18 26.49
N PRO A 18 -2.53 -25.21 26.47
CA PRO A 18 -2.74 -24.38 25.28
C PRO A 18 -1.44 -23.63 24.93
N LEU A 19 -1.15 -23.55 23.63
CA LEU A 19 0.00 -22.85 23.07
C LEU A 19 0.01 -21.37 23.51
N PRO A 20 1.19 -20.78 23.77
CA PRO A 20 1.38 -19.51 24.50
C PRO A 20 0.93 -18.24 23.75
N TRP A 21 0.18 -18.37 22.65
CA TRP A 21 -0.33 -17.25 21.87
C TRP A 21 -1.87 -17.18 21.84
N LYS A 22 -2.56 -18.05 22.58
CA LYS A 22 -4.00 -17.92 22.80
C LYS A 22 -4.29 -16.95 23.94
N GLU A 23 -4.95 -15.85 23.55
CA GLU A 23 -5.83 -15.05 24.39
C GLU A 23 -5.16 -14.26 25.53
N GLN A 24 -4.44 -13.19 25.18
CA GLN A 24 -4.13 -12.11 26.11
C GLN A 24 -4.38 -10.77 25.41
N ALA A 25 -5.35 -10.03 25.96
CA ALA A 25 -5.73 -8.64 25.73
C ALA A 25 -5.49 -8.07 24.32
N GLN A 26 -6.58 -7.75 23.60
CA GLN A 26 -6.52 -6.94 22.39
C GLN A 26 -5.76 -5.64 22.71
N PRO A 27 -4.60 -5.36 22.08
CA PRO A 27 -3.93 -4.10 22.28
C PRO A 27 -4.83 -2.96 21.77
N SER A 28 -4.92 -1.89 22.55
CA SER A 28 -5.63 -0.67 22.16
C SER A 28 -5.13 -0.23 20.78
N PRO A 29 -5.99 -0.08 19.76
CA PRO A 29 -5.55 0.26 18.41
C PRO A 29 -4.81 1.60 18.44
N CYS A 30 -3.73 1.72 17.69
CA CYS A 30 -3.00 2.97 17.54
C CYS A 30 -3.95 3.97 16.85
N ARG A 31 -4.62 4.82 17.66
CA ARG A 31 -5.68 5.75 17.21
C ARG A 31 -5.15 6.92 16.39
N TYR A 32 -3.84 7.15 16.40
CA TYR A 32 -3.21 8.27 15.73
C TYR A 32 -2.66 7.78 14.39
N PHE A 33 -2.99 8.45 13.28
CA PHE A 33 -2.20 8.34 12.06
C PHE A 33 -0.80 8.87 12.40
N PRO A 34 0.23 8.02 12.53
CA PRO A 34 1.56 8.52 12.77
C PRO A 34 1.94 9.38 11.57
N PRO A 35 2.67 10.48 11.79
CA PRO A 35 3.00 11.37 10.71
C PRO A 35 3.90 10.59 9.76
N PHE A 36 3.41 10.30 8.55
CA PHE A 36 4.14 9.44 7.64
C PHE A 36 5.35 10.21 7.10
N PRO A 37 6.57 9.66 7.16
CA PRO A 37 7.71 10.43 6.74
C PRO A 37 7.80 10.48 5.22
N ALA A 38 7.84 11.69 4.68
CA ALA A 38 8.09 11.90 3.26
C ALA A 38 9.51 11.45 2.90
N LEU A 39 9.71 11.06 1.64
CA LEU A 39 11.04 10.77 1.13
C LEU A 39 11.83 12.08 1.04
N PRO A 40 13.11 12.09 1.47
CA PRO A 40 13.95 13.29 1.34
C PRO A 40 14.00 13.85 -0.08
N THR A 41 14.02 12.98 -1.09
CA THR A 41 14.04 13.35 -2.51
C THR A 41 12.79 14.13 -2.91
N THR A 42 11.61 13.70 -2.45
CA THR A 42 10.33 14.40 -2.66
C THR A 42 10.40 15.83 -2.12
N LEU A 43 10.95 16.02 -0.92
CA LEU A 43 11.02 17.33 -0.29
C LEU A 43 11.97 18.28 -1.02
N VAL A 44 13.13 17.77 -1.43
CA VAL A 44 14.11 18.55 -2.22
C VAL A 44 13.53 18.94 -3.58
N GLU A 45 12.92 18.00 -4.30
CA GLU A 45 12.29 18.27 -5.60
C GLU A 45 11.15 19.27 -5.49
N LEU A 46 10.30 19.14 -4.46
CA LEU A 46 9.24 20.11 -4.19
C LEU A 46 9.79 21.50 -3.85
N GLU A 47 10.86 21.59 -3.06
CA GLU A 47 11.46 22.88 -2.74
C GLU A 47 11.98 23.60 -3.99
N LEU A 48 12.62 22.87 -4.90
CA LEU A 48 13.06 23.38 -6.20
C LEU A 48 11.89 23.85 -7.07
N LEU A 49 10.84 23.02 -7.20
CA LEU A 49 9.66 23.35 -8.02
C LEU A 49 8.87 24.52 -7.45
N LEU A 50 8.77 24.65 -6.12
CA LEU A 50 8.00 25.69 -5.43
C LEU A 50 8.76 27.01 -5.27
N GLY A 51 10.08 27.00 -5.49
CA GLY A 51 10.95 28.17 -5.52
C GLY A 51 11.13 28.80 -6.91
N GLY A 52 10.66 28.14 -7.97
CA GLY A 52 10.75 28.63 -9.34
C GLY A 52 9.88 29.87 -9.61
N GLN A 53 10.24 30.65 -10.66
CA GLN A 53 9.49 31.84 -11.08
C GLN A 53 8.10 31.51 -11.66
N SER A 54 7.91 30.29 -12.18
CA SER A 54 6.64 29.79 -12.69
C SER A 54 6.34 28.42 -12.06
N LEU A 55 5.06 28.20 -11.74
CA LEU A 55 4.60 26.97 -11.12
C LEU A 55 4.24 25.95 -12.20
N ASP A 56 4.90 24.79 -12.17
CA ASP A 56 4.56 23.63 -13.01
C ASP A 56 3.79 22.62 -12.15
N LEU A 57 2.45 22.73 -12.15
CA LEU A 57 1.59 21.86 -11.36
C LEU A 57 1.72 20.40 -11.77
N ALA A 58 1.91 20.11 -13.06
CA ALA A 58 2.06 18.74 -13.55
C ALA A 58 3.31 18.07 -12.98
N LYS A 59 4.44 18.79 -12.93
CA LYS A 59 5.64 18.29 -12.26
C LYS A 59 5.42 18.08 -10.77
N ILE A 60 4.78 19.02 -10.08
CA ILE A 60 4.48 18.87 -8.65
C ILE A 60 3.63 17.62 -8.40
N VAL A 61 2.54 17.44 -9.16
CA VAL A 61 1.70 16.24 -9.10
C VAL A 61 2.56 14.99 -9.30
N SER A 62 3.45 14.97 -10.29
CA SER A 62 4.31 13.80 -10.56
C SER A 62 5.25 13.46 -9.39
N VAL A 63 5.79 14.47 -8.71
CA VAL A 63 6.65 14.30 -7.53
C VAL A 63 5.84 13.71 -6.37
N VAL A 64 4.67 14.29 -6.09
CA VAL A 64 3.80 13.80 -5.00
C VAL A 64 3.30 12.38 -5.28
N ARG A 65 2.96 12.05 -6.53
CA ARG A 65 2.58 10.68 -6.94
C ARG A 65 3.69 9.64 -6.68
N GLY A 66 4.95 10.07 -6.67
CA GLY A 66 6.08 9.20 -6.36
C GLY A 66 6.24 8.84 -4.88
N ASP A 67 5.53 9.53 -3.98
CA ASP A 67 5.69 9.42 -2.54
C ASP A 67 4.37 9.05 -1.85
N PRO A 68 4.20 7.78 -1.42
CA PRO A 68 2.95 7.35 -0.78
C PRO A 68 2.68 8.13 0.51
N GLY A 69 3.72 8.53 1.22
CA GLY A 69 3.61 9.27 2.46
C GLY A 69 3.08 10.67 2.27
N PHE A 70 3.79 11.40 1.41
CA PHE A 70 3.44 12.77 1.12
C PHE A 70 2.09 12.86 0.40
N ALA A 71 1.77 11.91 -0.49
CA ALA A 71 0.46 11.85 -1.15
C ALA A 71 -0.69 11.62 -0.15
N ALA A 72 -0.52 10.70 0.81
CA ALA A 72 -1.51 10.50 1.87
C ALA A 72 -1.71 11.78 2.71
N GLU A 73 -0.61 12.47 3.06
CA GLU A 73 -0.67 13.72 3.80
C GLU A 73 -1.38 14.84 3.03
N MET A 74 -1.13 14.99 1.73
CA MET A 74 -1.83 15.99 0.91
C MET A 74 -3.33 15.72 0.83
N ILE A 75 -3.74 14.46 0.64
CA ILE A 75 -5.16 14.09 0.65
C ILE A 75 -5.79 14.40 2.01
N ARG A 76 -5.10 14.06 3.10
CA ARG A 76 -5.56 14.30 4.47
C ARG A 76 -5.76 15.78 4.76
N LEU A 77 -4.82 16.63 4.34
CA LEU A 77 -4.92 18.07 4.47
C LEU A 77 -6.04 18.64 3.60
N ALA A 78 -6.17 18.21 2.35
CA ALA A 78 -7.19 18.72 1.43
C ALA A 78 -8.61 18.44 1.95
N ARG A 79 -8.83 17.24 2.53
CA ARG A 79 -10.12 16.88 3.13
C ARG A 79 -10.50 17.66 4.39
N SER A 80 -9.56 18.35 5.03
CA SER A 80 -9.93 19.28 6.11
C SER A 80 -10.71 20.51 5.59
N TYR A 81 -10.70 20.75 4.28
CA TYR A 81 -11.38 21.86 3.62
C TYR A 81 -12.64 21.47 2.85
N GLU A 82 -12.88 20.19 2.55
CA GLU A 82 -14.01 19.72 1.74
C GLU A 82 -14.66 18.44 2.27
N ASP A 83 -15.99 18.36 2.18
CA ASP A 83 -16.73 17.19 2.61
C ASP A 83 -16.98 16.19 1.44
N GLN A 84 -16.59 14.94 1.70
CA GLN A 84 -17.01 13.67 1.06
C GLN A 84 -16.71 13.34 -0.42
N ARG A 85 -16.22 14.25 -1.27
CA ARG A 85 -15.90 13.86 -2.67
C ARG A 85 -14.52 13.21 -2.80
N PRO A 86 -14.35 12.13 -3.61
CA PRO A 86 -13.03 11.64 -3.97
C PRO A 86 -12.33 12.71 -4.81
N LEU A 87 -11.31 13.34 -4.24
CA LEU A 87 -10.50 14.33 -4.93
C LEU A 87 -9.35 13.65 -5.67
N SER A 88 -9.15 14.04 -6.92
CA SER A 88 -7.89 13.78 -7.59
C SER A 88 -6.77 14.45 -6.80
N LEU A 89 -5.54 13.94 -6.91
CA LEU A 89 -4.39 14.56 -6.26
C LEU A 89 -4.15 15.96 -6.82
N GLU A 90 -4.35 16.15 -8.12
CA GLU A 90 -4.28 17.46 -8.76
C GLU A 90 -5.26 18.45 -8.11
N THR A 91 -6.52 18.07 -7.97
CA THR A 91 -7.54 18.87 -7.29
C THR A 91 -7.15 19.15 -5.84
N CYS A 92 -6.67 18.15 -5.09
CA CYS A 92 -6.15 18.34 -3.73
C CYS A 92 -5.07 19.44 -3.69
N LEU A 93 -4.10 19.39 -4.59
CA LEU A 93 -2.98 20.33 -4.63
C LEU A 93 -3.42 21.75 -5.04
N ILE A 94 -4.37 21.86 -5.97
CA ILE A 94 -4.98 23.14 -6.36
C ILE A 94 -5.68 23.79 -5.15
N HIS A 95 -6.50 23.03 -4.42
CA HIS A 95 -7.22 23.55 -3.25
C HIS A 95 -6.29 23.96 -2.11
N LEU A 96 -5.26 23.15 -1.85
CA LEU A 96 -4.26 23.46 -0.81
C LEU A 96 -3.46 24.72 -1.17
N GLY A 97 -3.13 24.88 -2.45
CA GLY A 97 -2.26 25.93 -2.95
C GLY A 97 -0.81 25.81 -2.48
N THR A 98 0.05 26.64 -3.04
CA THR A 98 1.51 26.54 -2.85
C THR A 98 1.95 26.84 -1.42
N ARG A 99 1.25 27.72 -0.70
CA ARG A 99 1.57 28.07 0.69
C ARG A 99 1.39 26.88 1.62
N THR A 100 0.26 26.20 1.51
CA THR A 100 -0.05 25.02 2.34
C THR A 100 0.87 23.85 1.97
N LEU A 101 1.11 23.65 0.68
CA LEU A 101 2.04 22.64 0.19
C LEU A 101 3.46 22.82 0.74
N ARG A 102 4.03 24.05 0.68
CA ARG A 102 5.35 24.35 1.27
C ARG A 102 5.36 24.12 2.78
N ARG A 103 4.30 24.52 3.48
CA ARG A 103 4.19 24.31 4.93
C ARG A 103 4.18 22.82 5.25
N ALA A 104 3.40 22.03 4.52
CA ALA A 104 3.33 20.59 4.70
C ALA A 104 4.68 19.92 4.41
N ALA A 105 5.36 20.28 3.32
CA ALA A 105 6.70 19.78 2.99
C ALA A 105 7.75 20.05 4.09
N ARG A 106 7.61 21.16 4.83
CA ARG A 106 8.51 21.51 5.95
C ARG A 106 8.14 20.86 7.28
N MET A 107 6.88 20.45 7.44
CA MET A 107 6.36 19.93 8.71
C MET A 107 6.21 18.41 8.71
N VAL A 108 6.11 17.79 7.53
CA VAL A 108 6.08 16.34 7.41
C VAL A 108 7.38 15.77 7.98
N PRO A 109 7.32 14.72 8.80
CA PRO A 109 8.53 14.09 9.29
C PRO A 109 9.34 13.56 8.11
N VAL A 110 10.63 13.40 8.35
CA VAL A 110 11.54 12.78 7.41
C VAL A 110 12.01 11.48 8.05
N TRP A 111 12.31 10.49 7.23
CA TRP A 111 13.02 9.29 7.68
C TRP A 111 14.41 9.69 8.20
N THR A 112 14.55 9.82 9.52
CA THR A 112 15.80 10.29 10.17
C THR A 112 16.51 9.22 10.99
N GLN A 113 15.90 8.04 11.18
CA GLN A 113 16.53 6.97 11.94
C GLN A 113 17.64 6.30 11.11
N PRO A 114 18.78 5.94 11.74
CA PRO A 114 19.82 5.16 11.09
C PRO A 114 19.27 3.75 10.81
N LEU A 115 18.95 3.49 9.55
CA LEU A 115 18.54 2.18 9.07
C LEU A 115 19.78 1.35 8.74
N SER A 116 19.77 0.07 9.14
CA SER A 116 20.72 -0.90 8.61
C SER A 116 20.55 -1.05 7.09
N GLU A 117 21.60 -1.54 6.41
CA GLU A 117 21.55 -1.77 4.95
C GLU A 117 20.36 -2.68 4.56
N ALA A 118 20.08 -3.70 5.37
CA ALA A 118 18.95 -4.59 5.17
C ALA A 118 17.59 -3.88 5.31
N GLU A 119 17.47 -2.92 6.22
CA GLU A 119 16.25 -2.11 6.39
C GLU A 119 16.08 -1.09 5.27
N VAL A 120 17.15 -0.43 4.83
CA VAL A 120 17.14 0.45 3.65
C VAL A 120 16.70 -0.32 2.42
N TRP A 121 17.26 -1.51 2.20
CA TRP A 121 16.86 -2.39 1.10
C TRP A 121 15.38 -2.76 1.17
N LYS A 122 14.89 -3.20 2.34
CA LYS A 122 13.48 -3.54 2.56
C LYS A 122 12.56 -2.35 2.28
N LEU A 123 12.93 -1.16 2.74
CA LEU A 123 12.15 0.06 2.52
C LEU A 123 12.09 0.43 1.04
N ARG A 124 13.25 0.50 0.36
CA ARG A 124 13.33 0.77 -1.09
C ARG A 124 12.53 -0.24 -1.90
N TRP A 125 12.67 -1.52 -1.57
CA TRP A 125 11.92 -2.59 -2.22
C TRP A 125 10.41 -2.41 -2.05
N ARG A 126 9.93 -2.07 -0.84
CA ARG A 126 8.49 -1.84 -0.60
C ARG A 126 7.97 -0.60 -1.31
N LEU A 127 8.69 0.52 -1.25
CA LEU A 127 8.31 1.77 -1.94
C LEU A 127 8.23 1.57 -3.46
N ARG A 128 9.21 0.87 -4.05
CA ARG A 128 9.19 0.51 -5.46
C ARG A 128 7.99 -0.37 -5.80
N ARG A 129 7.71 -1.36 -4.95
CA ARG A 129 6.59 -2.28 -5.11
C ARG A 129 5.24 -1.56 -5.06
N THR A 130 4.98 -0.70 -4.06
CA THR A 130 3.70 0.04 -3.99
C THR A 130 3.51 0.95 -5.19
N ARG A 131 4.59 1.59 -5.67
CA ARG A 131 4.57 2.38 -6.89
C ARG A 131 4.22 1.55 -8.13
N PHE A 132 4.79 0.35 -8.27
CA PHE A 132 4.47 -0.54 -9.39
C PHE A 132 3.02 -1.02 -9.32
N VAL A 133 2.49 -1.29 -8.12
CA VAL A 133 1.07 -1.64 -7.94
C VAL A 133 0.17 -0.46 -8.34
N ALA A 134 0.52 0.77 -7.98
CA ALA A 134 -0.19 1.98 -8.39
C ALA A 134 -0.27 2.11 -9.93
N LEU A 135 0.88 2.00 -10.60
CA LEU A 135 0.97 2.10 -12.06
C LEU A 135 0.22 0.96 -12.77
N ALA A 136 0.27 -0.26 -12.24
CA ALA A 136 -0.50 -1.38 -12.76
C ALA A 136 -2.01 -1.17 -12.56
N ALA A 137 -2.45 -0.74 -11.37
CA ALA A 137 -3.86 -0.46 -11.09
C ALA A 137 -4.42 0.64 -12.00
N GLU A 138 -3.64 1.70 -12.24
CA GLU A 138 -3.95 2.77 -13.18
C GLU A 138 -4.07 2.23 -14.62
N THR A 139 -3.08 1.47 -15.07
CA THR A 139 -3.07 0.89 -16.42
C THR A 139 -4.28 -0.01 -16.64
N ILE A 140 -4.59 -0.90 -15.70
CA ILE A 140 -5.77 -1.76 -15.77
C ILE A 140 -7.05 -0.90 -15.84
N SER A 141 -7.12 0.20 -15.09
CA SER A 141 -8.28 1.11 -15.08
C SER A 141 -8.48 1.85 -16.40
N ILE A 142 -7.40 2.29 -17.03
CA ILE A 142 -7.43 2.87 -18.38
C ILE A 142 -7.98 1.86 -19.40
N GLN A 143 -7.53 0.60 -19.32
CA GLN A 143 -7.96 -0.43 -20.29
C GLN A 143 -9.43 -0.83 -20.14
N LEU A 144 -9.94 -0.88 -18.91
CA LEU A 144 -11.33 -1.31 -18.68
C LEU A 144 -12.34 -0.15 -18.74
N GLY A 145 -11.91 1.08 -18.46
CA GLY A 145 -12.76 2.28 -18.56
C GLY A 145 -13.89 2.38 -17.52
N ASP A 146 -13.92 1.48 -16.55
CA ASP A 146 -14.99 1.30 -15.56
C ASP A 146 -14.68 1.91 -14.18
N LEU A 147 -13.45 2.36 -13.97
CA LEU A 147 -12.96 2.99 -12.74
C LEU A 147 -12.02 4.15 -13.11
N SER A 148 -12.08 5.25 -12.36
CA SER A 148 -11.15 6.37 -12.54
C SER A 148 -9.69 5.90 -12.41
N PRO A 149 -8.82 6.16 -13.42
CA PRO A 149 -7.40 5.80 -13.38
C PRO A 149 -6.69 6.38 -12.15
N GLU A 150 -7.04 7.60 -11.77
CA GLU A 150 -6.44 8.27 -10.63
C GLU A 150 -6.90 7.69 -9.29
N THR A 151 -8.18 7.31 -9.16
CA THR A 151 -8.68 6.58 -7.99
C THR A 151 -7.95 5.25 -7.83
N ALA A 152 -7.76 4.50 -8.92
CA ALA A 152 -7.03 3.25 -8.91
C ALA A 152 -5.54 3.43 -8.59
N TYR A 153 -4.91 4.46 -9.16
CA TYR A 153 -3.53 4.81 -8.87
C TYR A 153 -3.33 5.10 -7.38
N MET A 154 -4.12 6.02 -6.81
CA MET A 154 -4.02 6.41 -5.40
C MET A 154 -4.30 5.23 -4.47
N ALA A 155 -5.30 4.40 -4.79
CA ALA A 155 -5.56 3.17 -4.04
C ALA A 155 -4.39 2.19 -4.09
N GLY A 156 -3.78 2.00 -5.27
CA GLY A 156 -2.61 1.14 -5.44
C GLY A 156 -1.34 1.69 -4.78
N LEU A 157 -1.15 3.01 -4.77
CA LEU A 157 0.00 3.66 -4.11
C LEU A 157 -0.07 3.49 -2.59
N LEU A 158 -1.26 3.64 -2.02
CA LEU A 158 -1.46 3.69 -0.58
C LEU A 158 -1.87 2.35 0.06
N HIS A 159 -2.12 1.29 -0.72
CA HIS A 159 -2.64 0.02 -0.19
C HIS A 159 -1.77 -0.63 0.90
N ASP A 160 -0.44 -0.49 0.82
CA ASP A 160 0.52 -1.04 1.79
C ASP A 160 1.08 0.05 2.72
N LEU A 161 0.46 1.24 2.76
CA LEU A 161 0.86 2.35 3.64
C LEU A 161 0.94 1.93 5.11
N PRO A 162 0.00 1.13 5.68
CA PRO A 162 0.15 0.60 7.04
C PRO A 162 1.44 -0.21 7.26
N ALA A 163 1.90 -0.97 6.26
CA ALA A 163 3.14 -1.73 6.35
C ALA A 163 4.38 -0.84 6.26
N LEU A 164 4.32 0.25 5.49
CA LEU A 164 5.38 1.25 5.46
C LEU A 164 5.50 2.01 6.79
N VAL A 165 4.37 2.33 7.42
CA VAL A 165 4.32 2.92 8.77
C VAL A 165 4.96 2.00 9.82
N CYS A 166 4.62 0.70 9.81
CA CYS A 166 5.24 -0.27 10.72
C CYS A 166 6.77 -0.38 10.55
N LEU A 167 7.33 0.02 9.41
CA LEU A 167 8.78 0.07 9.22
C LEU A 167 9.40 1.38 9.71
N SER A 168 8.64 2.48 9.76
CA SER A 168 9.14 3.80 10.18
C SER A 168 9.06 3.99 11.68
N ASP A 169 8.01 3.47 12.27
CA ASP A 169 7.76 3.63 13.69
C ASP A 169 8.41 2.47 14.43
N ASN A 170 9.28 2.81 15.38
CA ASN A 170 9.71 1.91 16.46
C ASN A 170 8.55 1.60 17.43
N CYS A 171 7.30 1.84 17.00
CA CYS A 171 6.10 1.50 17.73
C CYS A 171 5.96 -0.01 17.69
N ASN A 172 5.85 -0.63 18.87
CA ASN A 172 5.65 -2.07 19.01
C ASN A 172 4.24 -2.52 18.54
N CYS A 173 3.59 -1.75 17.66
CA CYS A 173 2.30 -2.05 17.08
C CYS A 173 2.46 -3.05 15.94
N SER A 174 1.72 -4.15 16.02
CA SER A 174 1.56 -5.06 14.89
C SER A 174 0.79 -4.35 13.76
N LEU A 175 0.96 -4.83 12.52
CA LEU A 175 0.08 -4.48 11.39
C LEU A 175 -1.42 -4.63 11.73
N LYS A 176 -1.76 -5.54 12.65
CA LYS A 176 -3.13 -5.76 13.14
C LYS A 176 -3.63 -4.63 14.04
N ASP A 177 -2.73 -3.90 14.66
CA ASP A 177 -3.02 -2.82 15.60
C ASP A 177 -3.15 -1.47 14.87
N ILE A 178 -2.67 -1.43 13.61
CA ILE A 178 -2.90 -0.33 12.67
C ILE A 178 -4.18 -0.65 11.88
N ALA A 179 -5.31 -0.20 12.39
CA ALA A 179 -6.58 -0.22 11.67
C ALA A 179 -6.76 1.14 10.95
N PRO A 180 -6.37 1.28 9.66
CA PRO A 180 -6.68 2.49 8.93
C PRO A 180 -8.20 2.67 8.98
N SER A 181 -8.67 3.82 9.41
CA SER A 181 -10.10 4.13 9.46
C SER A 181 -10.30 5.57 9.03
N ARG A 182 -11.49 5.88 8.52
CA ARG A 182 -11.84 7.25 8.15
C ARG A 182 -11.69 8.18 9.36
N GLU A 183 -12.09 7.71 10.53
CA GLU A 183 -12.10 8.47 11.79
C GLU A 183 -10.67 8.77 12.29
N ASN A 184 -9.75 7.82 12.12
CA ASN A 184 -8.40 7.95 12.66
C ASN A 184 -7.43 8.62 11.68
N TRP A 185 -7.60 8.41 10.37
CA TRP A 185 -6.63 8.82 9.36
C TRP A 185 -7.12 9.95 8.46
N ASN A 186 -8.42 10.28 8.52
CA ASN A 186 -9.08 11.26 7.65
C ASN A 186 -8.84 11.00 6.14
N LEU A 187 -8.74 9.73 5.75
CA LEU A 187 -8.61 9.30 4.34
C LEU A 187 -9.96 8.87 3.75
N PRO A 188 -10.17 9.07 2.43
CA PRO A 188 -11.36 8.60 1.72
C PRO A 188 -11.62 7.11 1.92
N ASP A 189 -12.90 6.73 1.98
CA ASP A 189 -13.31 5.34 2.28
C ASP A 189 -12.76 4.34 1.27
N TYR A 190 -12.67 4.70 -0.01
CA TYR A 190 -12.07 3.81 -1.02
C TYR A 190 -10.58 3.51 -0.75
N LEU A 191 -9.84 4.45 -0.15
CA LEU A 191 -8.43 4.25 0.23
C LEU A 191 -8.34 3.36 1.47
N VAL A 192 -9.17 3.65 2.48
CA VAL A 192 -9.26 2.83 3.71
C VAL A 192 -9.64 1.39 3.38
N GLU A 193 -10.66 1.17 2.56
CA GLU A 193 -11.09 -0.16 2.10
C GLU A 193 -9.99 -0.88 1.32
N SER A 194 -9.26 -0.16 0.46
CA SER A 194 -8.13 -0.73 -0.28
C SER A 194 -7.00 -1.16 0.65
N MET A 195 -6.66 -0.35 1.66
CA MET A 195 -5.66 -0.74 2.67
C MET A 195 -6.08 -1.98 3.45
N ARG A 196 -7.34 -2.06 3.87
CA ARG A 196 -7.88 -3.19 4.67
C ARG A 196 -7.98 -4.47 3.86
N TRP A 197 -8.53 -4.39 2.64
CA TRP A 197 -9.07 -5.56 1.94
C TRP A 197 -8.37 -5.90 0.63
N HIS A 198 -7.29 -5.22 0.23
CA HIS A 198 -6.58 -5.55 -1.02
C HIS A 198 -6.08 -7.00 -1.12
N ARG A 199 -5.92 -7.72 0.01
CA ARG A 199 -5.58 -9.16 0.02
C ARG A 199 -6.80 -10.08 0.04
N GLN A 200 -7.97 -9.56 0.38
CA GLN A 200 -9.23 -10.28 0.48
C GLN A 200 -10.38 -9.41 -0.07
N PRO A 201 -10.40 -9.09 -1.38
CA PRO A 201 -11.28 -8.05 -1.92
C PRO A 201 -12.75 -8.30 -1.71
N VAL A 202 -13.15 -9.57 -1.58
CA VAL A 202 -14.53 -10.01 -1.33
C VAL A 202 -15.10 -9.52 0.00
N GLN A 203 -14.27 -9.04 0.94
CA GLN A 203 -14.70 -8.48 2.21
C GLN A 203 -14.90 -6.96 2.16
N ALA A 204 -14.51 -6.30 1.07
CA ALA A 204 -14.70 -4.86 0.91
C ALA A 204 -16.18 -4.50 0.73
N ALA A 205 -16.55 -3.28 1.15
CA ALA A 205 -17.88 -2.76 0.95
C ALA A 205 -18.26 -2.74 -0.55
N PRO A 206 -19.51 -3.08 -0.95
CA PRO A 206 -19.90 -3.19 -2.36
C PRO A 206 -19.56 -1.96 -3.21
N GLN A 207 -19.71 -0.75 -2.66
CA GLN A 207 -19.40 0.51 -3.35
C GLN A 207 -17.90 0.74 -3.61
N HIS A 208 -17.01 0.00 -2.93
CA HIS A 208 -15.55 0.12 -3.06
C HIS A 208 -14.91 -1.15 -3.63
N LEU A 209 -15.68 -2.24 -3.78
CA LEU A 209 -15.23 -3.55 -4.23
C LEU A 209 -14.46 -3.49 -5.55
N GLN A 210 -14.88 -2.66 -6.49
CA GLN A 210 -14.21 -2.52 -7.79
C GLN A 210 -12.79 -1.95 -7.64
N THR A 211 -12.61 -0.91 -6.82
CA THR A 211 -11.30 -0.33 -6.50
C THR A 211 -10.41 -1.34 -5.78
N VAL A 212 -10.93 -2.03 -4.77
CA VAL A 212 -10.16 -3.03 -4.02
C VAL A 212 -9.76 -4.20 -4.90
N ARG A 213 -10.65 -4.69 -5.79
CA ARG A 213 -10.33 -5.73 -6.79
C ARG A 213 -9.25 -5.26 -7.76
N ARG A 214 -9.30 -4.00 -8.23
CA ARG A 214 -8.28 -3.43 -9.12
C ARG A 214 -6.89 -3.50 -8.48
N VAL A 215 -6.80 -3.06 -7.23
CA VAL A 215 -5.54 -3.09 -6.46
C VAL A 215 -5.07 -4.53 -6.25
N ALA A 216 -5.97 -5.47 -5.94
CA ALA A 216 -5.64 -6.87 -5.73
C ALA A 216 -5.08 -7.53 -6.99
N VAL A 217 -5.73 -7.33 -8.14
CA VAL A 217 -5.28 -7.81 -9.46
C VAL A 217 -3.89 -7.24 -9.78
N ALA A 218 -3.72 -5.91 -9.63
CA ALA A 218 -2.43 -5.24 -9.83
C ALA A 218 -1.33 -5.80 -8.93
N ARG A 219 -1.62 -6.01 -7.64
CA ARG A 219 -0.68 -6.58 -6.67
C ARG A 219 -0.23 -7.99 -7.04
N GLU A 220 -1.15 -8.84 -7.47
CA GLU A 220 -0.82 -10.21 -7.87
C GLU A 220 0.07 -10.25 -9.11
N TRP A 221 -0.17 -9.36 -10.07
CA TRP A 221 0.71 -9.23 -11.23
C TRP A 221 2.11 -8.72 -10.86
N VAL A 222 2.21 -7.67 -10.02
CA VAL A 222 3.52 -7.20 -9.53
C VAL A 222 4.26 -8.27 -8.73
N ASN A 223 3.55 -9.08 -7.92
CA ASN A 223 4.16 -10.21 -7.21
C ASN A 223 4.83 -11.18 -8.17
N LYS A 224 4.11 -11.58 -9.23
CA LYS A 224 4.64 -12.52 -10.23
C LYS A 224 5.84 -11.96 -10.97
N LEU A 225 5.81 -10.68 -11.37
CA LEU A 225 6.96 -10.04 -12.00
C LEU A 225 8.22 -10.06 -11.14
N GLN A 226 8.07 -9.94 -9.82
CA GLN A 226 9.20 -9.96 -8.90
C GLN A 226 9.79 -11.36 -8.70
N THR A 227 9.03 -12.42 -9.01
CA THR A 227 9.46 -13.82 -8.83
C THR A 227 9.97 -14.49 -10.11
N THR A 228 9.64 -13.95 -11.29
CA THR A 228 9.97 -14.58 -12.57
C THR A 228 11.20 -13.93 -13.21
N SER A 229 12.35 -14.60 -13.16
CA SER A 229 13.62 -14.08 -13.71
C SER A 229 13.94 -14.51 -15.14
N ALA A 230 13.28 -15.54 -15.70
CA ALA A 230 13.73 -16.17 -16.95
C ALA A 230 12.69 -16.30 -18.08
N ASP A 231 11.38 -16.44 -17.77
CA ASP A 231 10.35 -16.64 -18.82
C ASP A 231 9.04 -15.91 -18.48
N ARG A 232 8.98 -14.63 -18.86
CA ARG A 232 7.88 -13.71 -18.51
C ARG A 232 6.52 -14.11 -19.14
N PRO A 233 6.42 -14.49 -20.43
CA PRO A 233 5.15 -14.84 -21.05
C PRO A 233 4.45 -16.06 -20.39
N ALA A 234 5.19 -17.15 -20.18
CA ALA A 234 4.63 -18.37 -19.57
C ALA A 234 4.12 -18.13 -18.14
N ALA A 235 4.82 -17.32 -17.35
CA ALA A 235 4.39 -16.95 -16.00
C ALA A 235 3.13 -16.08 -15.96
N LEU A 236 2.88 -15.30 -17.02
CA LEU A 236 1.67 -14.47 -17.15
C LEU A 236 0.45 -15.30 -17.52
N ASP A 237 0.58 -16.25 -18.43
CA ASP A 237 -0.50 -17.18 -18.78
C ASP A 237 -0.92 -18.01 -17.55
N GLN A 238 0.05 -18.47 -16.76
CA GLN A 238 -0.22 -19.22 -15.54
C GLN A 238 -0.87 -18.36 -14.44
N LEU A 239 -0.51 -17.07 -14.35
CA LEU A 239 -1.19 -16.13 -13.43
C LEU A 239 -2.69 -16.01 -13.74
N VAL A 240 -3.08 -16.01 -15.02
CA VAL A 240 -4.50 -15.94 -15.41
C VAL A 240 -5.25 -17.23 -15.10
N ALA A 241 -4.62 -18.36 -15.35
CA ALA A 241 -5.23 -19.67 -15.14
C ALA A 241 -5.52 -19.91 -13.65
N ASP A 242 -4.54 -19.62 -12.79
CA ASP A 242 -4.56 -20.03 -11.39
C ASP A 242 -5.31 -19.06 -10.46
N ASN A 243 -5.66 -17.85 -10.93
CA ASN A 243 -6.14 -16.77 -10.08
C ASN A 243 -7.56 -16.30 -10.43
N LEU A 244 -8.51 -16.62 -9.55
CA LEU A 244 -9.91 -16.20 -9.65
C LEU A 244 -10.10 -14.68 -9.83
N LEU A 245 -9.19 -13.84 -9.30
CA LEU A 245 -9.25 -12.39 -9.49
C LEU A 245 -9.10 -11.99 -10.96
N TRP A 246 -8.29 -12.73 -11.73
CA TRP A 246 -8.07 -12.49 -13.16
C TRP A 246 -9.16 -13.09 -14.03
N GLN A 247 -9.84 -14.14 -13.56
CA GLN A 247 -10.91 -14.80 -14.33
C GLN A 247 -12.13 -13.89 -14.53
N HIS A 248 -12.42 -13.00 -13.58
CA HIS A 248 -13.54 -12.06 -13.65
C HIS A 248 -13.20 -10.73 -14.33
N LEU A 249 -11.96 -10.55 -14.79
CA LEU A 249 -11.53 -9.30 -15.42
C LEU A 249 -11.90 -9.32 -16.92
N PRO A 250 -12.71 -8.37 -17.42
CA PRO A 250 -12.96 -8.25 -18.85
C PRO A 250 -11.65 -7.90 -19.59
N ASN A 251 -11.54 -8.27 -20.87
CA ASN A 251 -10.40 -7.97 -21.74
C ASN A 251 -9.01 -8.31 -21.13
N LYS A 252 -8.95 -9.35 -20.28
CA LYS A 252 -7.75 -9.70 -19.50
C LYS A 252 -6.47 -9.88 -20.32
N MET A 253 -6.55 -10.42 -21.54
CA MET A 253 -5.39 -10.60 -22.42
C MET A 253 -4.81 -9.26 -22.90
N GLU A 254 -5.68 -8.31 -23.27
CA GLU A 254 -5.26 -6.96 -23.67
C GLU A 254 -4.64 -6.21 -22.48
N VAL A 255 -5.26 -6.30 -21.32
CA VAL A 255 -4.74 -5.75 -20.06
C VAL A 255 -3.33 -6.30 -19.78
N LEU A 256 -3.14 -7.61 -19.85
CA LEU A 256 -1.85 -8.25 -19.60
C LEU A 256 -0.79 -7.84 -20.59
N GLN A 257 -1.12 -7.79 -21.88
CA GLN A 257 -0.20 -7.33 -22.91
C GLN A 257 0.24 -5.89 -22.63
N LYS A 258 -0.71 -5.02 -22.26
CA LYS A 258 -0.40 -3.62 -21.99
C LYS A 258 0.47 -3.44 -20.76
N LEU A 259 0.17 -4.19 -19.71
CA LEU A 259 0.96 -4.25 -18.50
C LEU A 259 2.38 -4.77 -18.78
N ALA A 260 2.53 -5.87 -19.53
CA ALA A 260 3.82 -6.45 -19.88
C ALA A 260 4.72 -5.46 -20.64
N ASN A 261 4.16 -4.74 -21.62
CA ASN A 261 4.89 -3.72 -22.38
C ASN A 261 5.38 -2.55 -21.50
N LYS A 262 4.66 -2.25 -20.42
CA LYS A 262 4.99 -1.16 -19.50
C LYS A 262 6.06 -1.54 -18.47
N VAL A 263 6.31 -2.83 -18.22
CA VAL A 263 7.26 -3.29 -17.20
C VAL A 263 8.65 -2.75 -17.44
N ASP A 264 9.14 -2.88 -18.68
CA ASP A 264 10.50 -2.47 -19.01
C ASP A 264 10.63 -0.94 -18.84
N GLU A 265 9.64 -0.16 -19.31
CA GLU A 265 9.60 1.29 -19.11
C GLU A 265 9.69 1.68 -17.63
N TRP A 266 8.92 1.00 -16.76
CA TRP A 266 8.93 1.28 -15.32
C TRP A 266 10.22 0.86 -14.64
N GLN A 267 10.79 -0.29 -15.02
CA GLN A 267 12.05 -0.75 -14.47
C GLN A 267 13.15 0.27 -14.77
N HIS A 268 13.26 0.75 -16.00
CA HIS A 268 14.25 1.76 -16.38
C HIS A 268 14.01 3.10 -15.66
N ALA A 269 12.77 3.57 -15.59
CA ALA A 269 12.43 4.85 -14.96
C ALA A 269 12.68 4.87 -13.44
N TYR A 270 12.64 3.70 -12.78
CA TYR A 270 12.71 3.58 -11.32
C TYR A 270 13.85 2.67 -10.84
N SER A 271 14.96 2.62 -11.59
CA SER A 271 16.18 1.88 -11.27
C SER A 271 17.12 2.57 -10.26
N GLY A 272 16.83 3.82 -9.88
CA GLY A 272 17.65 4.64 -8.97
C GLY A 272 17.40 4.40 -7.49
#